data_AF-A0A660UAH2-F1
#
_entry.id   AF-A0A660UAH2-F1
#
_cell.length_a   1.000
_cell.length_b   1.000
_cell.length_c   1.000
_cell.angle_alpha   90.00
_cell.angle_beta   90.00
_cell.angle_gamma   90.00
#
_symmetry.space_group_name_H-M   'P 1'
#
loop_
_entity.id
_entity.type
_entity.pdbx_description
1 polymer ?
#
loop_
_entity_poly.entity_id
_entity_poly.type
_entity_poly.pdbx_seq_one_letter_code
_entity_poly.pdbx_strand_id
1 'polypeptide(L)'
;MIVFSKDWQAFDFESLEIGDSIVSLSPSKFQPEEGKKASDAIITFEGGQVRYRFDGGDPSPSLDGGHLGESGLVLTLKNPFDIAQFKAIRAGSENGRIQVTYRR
;
A
#
# COMPACT_ATOMS: atom_id res chain seq x y z
N MET A 1 3.34 -5.72 -34.61
CA MET A 1 3.09 -5.09 -33.30
C MET A 1 3.97 -5.80 -32.29
N ILE A 2 5.06 -5.17 -31.85
CA ILE A 2 5.92 -5.73 -30.81
C ILE A 2 5.23 -5.39 -29.48
N VAL A 3 4.78 -6.42 -28.76
CA VAL A 3 4.28 -6.26 -27.39
C VAL A 3 5.48 -6.38 -26.47
N PHE A 4 5.90 -5.29 -25.85
CA PHE A 4 6.83 -5.34 -24.74
C PHE A 4 6.03 -5.75 -23.49
N SER A 5 6.23 -6.97 -22.97
CA SER A 5 5.71 -7.33 -21.65
C SER A 5 6.50 -6.56 -20.60
N LYS A 6 5.81 -5.90 -19.67
CA LYS A 6 6.44 -5.36 -18.46
C LYS A 6 6.83 -6.55 -17.59
N ASP A 7 8.12 -6.85 -17.53
CA ASP A 7 8.64 -7.91 -16.65
C ASP A 7 8.59 -7.41 -15.22
N TRP A 8 7.60 -7.89 -14.46
CA TRP A 8 7.39 -7.50 -13.08
C TRP A 8 8.41 -8.17 -12.16
N GLN A 9 9.46 -7.45 -11.77
CA GLN A 9 10.44 -7.99 -10.82
C GLN A 9 10.17 -7.45 -9.42
N ALA A 10 9.83 -8.33 -8.48
CA ALA A 10 9.81 -8.00 -7.06
C ALA A 10 11.24 -7.71 -6.56
N PHE A 11 11.42 -6.64 -5.79
CA PHE A 11 12.75 -6.24 -5.31
C PHE A 11 12.82 -5.87 -3.82
N ASP A 12 11.71 -5.52 -3.18
CA ASP A 12 11.67 -5.25 -1.74
C ASP A 12 10.28 -5.56 -1.16
N PHE A 13 10.22 -5.66 0.16
CA PHE A 13 9.06 -5.99 0.96
C PHE A 13 9.00 -5.12 2.23
N GLU A 14 7.79 -4.81 2.67
CA GLU A 14 7.55 -4.27 4.01
C GLU A 14 6.28 -4.84 4.63
N SER A 15 6.29 -4.94 5.96
CA SER A 15 5.14 -5.30 6.78
C SER A 15 4.87 -4.17 7.76
N LEU A 16 3.66 -3.62 7.75
CA LEU A 16 3.29 -2.47 8.57
C LEU A 16 2.05 -2.79 9.38
N GLU A 17 2.11 -2.52 10.68
CA GLU A 17 0.95 -2.56 11.56
C GLU A 17 0.16 -1.25 11.44
N ILE A 18 -1.16 -1.35 11.33
CA ILE A 18 -2.07 -0.24 11.16
C ILE A 18 -2.90 -0.10 12.43
N GLY A 19 -2.55 0.91 13.24
CA GLY A 19 -3.24 1.27 14.47
C GLY A 19 -4.03 2.58 14.34
N ASP A 20 -4.06 3.35 15.43
CA ASP A 20 -4.86 4.59 15.54
C ASP A 20 -4.26 5.83 14.89
N SER A 21 -3.07 5.70 14.30
CA SER A 21 -2.40 6.78 13.58
C SER A 21 -2.33 6.44 12.10
N ILE A 22 -2.33 7.48 11.26
CA ILE A 22 -2.14 7.33 9.82
C ILE A 22 -0.73 6.79 9.57
N VAL A 23 -0.67 5.69 8.83
CA VAL A 23 0.57 5.03 8.40
C VAL A 23 0.70 5.18 6.89
N SER A 24 1.89 5.54 6.44
CA SER A 24 2.28 5.58 5.02
C SER A 24 3.34 4.53 4.72
N LEU A 25 3.51 4.20 3.45
CA LEU A 25 4.58 3.33 2.98
C LEU A 25 5.96 3.98 3.17
N SER A 26 7.00 3.18 3.39
CA SER A 26 8.35 3.70 3.65
C SER A 26 9.02 4.16 2.33
N PRO A 27 9.38 5.45 2.16
CA PRO A 27 9.97 5.92 0.89
C PRO A 27 11.25 5.20 0.49
N SER A 28 12.09 4.80 1.45
CA SER A 28 13.32 4.05 1.18
C SER A 28 13.09 2.66 0.56
N LYS A 29 11.87 2.10 0.70
CA LYS A 29 11.48 0.79 0.16
C LYS A 29 11.03 0.86 -1.30
N PHE A 30 10.22 1.85 -1.65
CA PHE A 30 9.71 2.01 -3.02
C PHE A 30 10.49 3.02 -3.86
N GLN A 31 11.28 3.88 -3.23
CA GLN A 31 12.14 4.87 -3.85
C GLN A 31 13.52 4.86 -3.17
N PRO A 32 14.30 3.78 -3.33
CA PRO A 32 15.66 3.73 -2.81
C PRO A 32 16.53 4.81 -3.45
N GLU A 33 17.54 5.30 -2.73
CA GLU A 33 18.50 6.30 -3.24
C GLU A 33 19.29 5.76 -4.44
N GLU A 34 19.59 4.46 -4.42
CA GLU A 34 20.24 3.75 -5.52
C GLU A 34 19.32 2.70 -6.15
N GLY A 35 19.35 2.61 -7.47
CA GLY A 35 18.56 1.65 -8.25
C GLY A 35 17.22 2.20 -8.76
N LYS A 36 16.48 1.31 -9.42
CA LYS A 36 15.17 1.65 -10.00
C LYS A 36 14.09 1.64 -8.93
N LYS A 37 13.27 2.70 -8.91
CA LYS A 37 12.08 2.86 -8.07
C LYS A 37 11.01 1.81 -8.39
N ALA A 38 10.14 1.54 -7.43
CA ALA A 38 8.95 0.74 -7.65
C ALA A 38 8.06 1.40 -8.69
N SER A 39 7.63 0.61 -9.67
CA SER A 39 6.62 1.01 -10.64
C SER A 39 5.23 0.57 -10.18
N ASP A 40 5.15 -0.51 -9.39
CA ASP A 40 3.92 -1.08 -8.85
C ASP A 40 4.13 -1.64 -7.43
N ALA A 41 3.05 -1.71 -6.66
CA ALA A 41 3.01 -2.38 -5.36
C ALA A 41 1.81 -3.31 -5.26
N ILE A 42 1.99 -4.48 -4.65
CA ILE A 42 0.90 -5.37 -4.23
C ILE A 42 0.80 -5.26 -2.71
N ILE A 43 -0.40 -4.97 -2.23
CA ILE A 43 -0.70 -4.81 -0.80
C ILE A 43 -1.74 -5.86 -0.42
N THR A 44 -1.41 -6.72 0.53
CA THR A 44 -2.35 -7.67 1.14
C THR A 44 -2.72 -7.17 2.52
N PHE A 45 -4.02 -7.12 2.82
CA PHE A 45 -4.54 -6.74 4.13
C PHE A 45 -4.75 -8.00 4.99
N GLU A 46 -4.34 -7.93 6.25
CA GLU A 46 -4.41 -9.02 7.23
C GLU A 46 -4.92 -8.50 8.58
N GLY A 47 -5.67 -9.30 9.32
CA GLY A 47 -6.13 -8.96 10.67
C GLY A 47 -7.31 -7.98 10.69
N GLY A 48 -7.23 -6.94 11.51
CA GLY A 48 -8.30 -5.96 11.71
C GLY A 48 -8.63 -5.11 10.48
N GLN A 49 -9.82 -4.51 10.47
CA GLN A 49 -10.30 -3.64 9.38
C GLN A 49 -9.51 -2.34 9.30
N VAL A 50 -9.14 -1.95 8.07
CA VAL A 50 -8.35 -0.76 7.76
C VAL A 50 -9.11 0.14 6.80
N ARG A 51 -9.06 1.46 7.02
CA ARG A 51 -9.42 2.45 6.00
C ARG A 51 -8.18 2.94 5.30
N TYR A 52 -8.20 2.97 3.98
CA TYR A 52 -7.06 3.42 3.19
C TYR A 52 -7.45 4.37 2.05
N ARG A 53 -6.48 5.20 1.68
CA ARG A 53 -6.52 6.09 0.52
C ARG A 53 -5.17 6.01 -0.19
N PHE A 54 -5.17 6.29 -1.48
CA PHE A 54 -3.96 6.33 -2.31
C PHE A 54 -3.93 7.56 -3.22
N ASP A 55 -4.80 8.53 -2.96
CA ASP A 55 -4.91 9.81 -3.66
C ASP A 55 -4.23 10.96 -2.90
N GLY A 56 -3.63 10.66 -1.73
CA GLY A 56 -2.87 11.60 -0.91
C GLY A 56 -3.68 12.24 0.21
N GLY A 57 -5.00 12.11 0.17
CA GLY A 57 -5.86 12.50 1.28
C GLY A 57 -5.69 11.59 2.48
N ASP A 58 -5.92 12.16 3.66
CA ASP A 58 -5.87 11.40 4.90
C ASP A 58 -7.11 10.51 5.05
N PRO A 59 -6.95 9.22 5.37
CA PRO A 59 -8.06 8.38 5.73
C PRO A 59 -8.55 8.69 7.15
N SER A 60 -9.78 8.31 7.45
CA SER A 60 -10.32 8.34 8.82
C SER A 60 -10.88 6.97 9.21
N PRO A 61 -11.06 6.67 10.51
CA PRO A 61 -11.63 5.40 10.95
C PRO A 61 -13.10 5.19 10.55
N SER A 62 -13.80 6.24 10.12
CA SER A 62 -15.23 6.20 9.81
C SER A 62 -15.52 5.68 8.40
N LEU A 63 -16.81 5.46 8.10
CA LEU A 63 -17.25 4.93 6.80
C LEU A 63 -16.86 5.81 5.60
N ASP A 64 -16.75 7.13 5.82
CA ASP A 64 -16.39 8.12 4.78
C ASP A 64 -14.87 8.34 4.68
N GLY A 65 -14.08 7.63 5.49
CA GLY A 65 -12.64 7.80 5.60
C GLY A 65 -11.80 7.17 4.48
N GLY A 66 -12.42 6.66 3.42
CA GLY A 66 -11.72 5.98 2.31
C GLY A 66 -12.19 4.56 2.09
N HIS A 67 -11.40 3.79 1.33
CA HIS A 67 -11.71 2.40 1.01
C HIS A 67 -11.53 1.49 2.21
N LEU A 68 -12.40 0.49 2.36
CA LEU A 68 -12.28 -0.52 3.40
C LEU A 68 -11.36 -1.64 2.91
N GLY A 69 -10.28 -1.90 3.66
CA GLY A 69 -9.43 -3.06 3.55
C GLY A 69 -9.77 -4.07 4.65
N GLU A 70 -10.23 -5.25 4.24
CA GLU A 70 -10.48 -6.38 5.14
C GLU A 70 -9.43 -7.48 4.94
N SER A 71 -9.27 -8.35 5.93
CA SER A 71 -8.34 -9.46 5.84
C SER A 71 -8.61 -10.32 4.60
N GLY A 72 -7.56 -10.56 3.80
CA GLY A 72 -7.64 -11.29 2.53
C GLY A 72 -7.85 -10.40 1.30
N LEU A 73 -8.14 -9.10 1.47
CA LEU A 73 -8.17 -8.16 0.35
C LEU A 73 -6.75 -7.98 -0.22
N VAL A 74 -6.65 -7.94 -1.55
CA VAL A 74 -5.43 -7.60 -2.28
C VAL A 74 -5.66 -6.35 -3.11
N LEU A 75 -4.87 -5.31 -2.87
CA LEU A 75 -4.81 -4.08 -3.64
C LEU A 75 -3.56 -4.06 -4.51
N THR A 76 -3.68 -3.60 -5.75
CA THR A 76 -2.53 -3.35 -6.63
C THR A 76 -2.48 -1.88 -7.00
N LEU A 77 -1.40 -1.20 -6.62
CA LEU A 77 -1.10 0.17 -7.03
C LEU A 77 -0.20 0.11 -8.26
N LYS A 78 -0.62 0.77 -9.35
CA LYS A 78 -0.03 0.58 -10.69
C LYS A 78 0.90 1.69 -11.16
N ASN A 79 1.21 2.63 -10.29
CA ASN A 79 2.10 3.72 -10.60
C ASN A 79 2.81 4.22 -9.32
N PRO A 80 3.99 4.85 -9.45
CA PRO A 80 4.75 5.36 -8.32
C PRO A 80 4.03 6.45 -7.51
N PHE A 81 3.12 7.20 -8.14
CA PHE A 81 2.40 8.29 -7.47
C PHE A 81 1.41 7.72 -6.45
N ASP A 82 0.58 6.75 -6.82
CA ASP A 82 -0.38 6.10 -5.91
C ASP A 82 0.35 5.42 -4.75
N ILE A 83 1.52 4.80 -5.03
CA ILE A 83 2.37 4.18 -3.99
C ILE A 83 2.81 5.23 -2.98
N ALA A 84 3.32 6.37 -3.45
CA ALA A 84 3.80 7.45 -2.59
C ALA A 84 2.67 8.15 -1.81
N GLN A 85 1.45 8.08 -2.31
CA GLN A 85 0.27 8.70 -1.70
C GLN A 85 -0.57 7.74 -0.84
N PHE A 86 -0.17 6.47 -0.76
CA PHE A 86 -0.87 5.48 0.04
C PHE A 86 -0.78 5.81 1.54
N LYS A 87 -1.95 5.83 2.18
CA LYS A 87 -2.15 6.08 3.61
C LYS A 87 -3.21 5.15 4.14
N ALA A 88 -3.02 4.65 5.37
CA ALA A 88 -3.93 3.72 6.02
C ALA A 88 -4.10 4.03 7.52
N ILE A 89 -5.28 3.73 8.07
CA ILE A 89 -5.61 3.85 9.50
C ILE A 89 -6.57 2.74 9.92
N ARG A 90 -6.56 2.35 11.20
CA ARG A 90 -7.49 1.37 11.76
C ARG A 90 -8.93 1.88 11.67
N ALA A 91 -9.84 0.99 11.31
CA ALA A 91 -11.29 1.26 11.24
C ALA A 91 -12.10 0.45 12.27
N GLY A 92 -11.60 -0.74 12.65
CA GLY A 92 -12.22 -1.63 13.63
C GLY A 92 -11.63 -1.51 15.03
N SER A 93 -11.96 -2.48 15.89
CA SER A 93 -11.45 -2.58 17.26
C SER A 93 -10.05 -3.20 17.37
N GLU A 94 -9.58 -3.86 16.31
CA GLU A 94 -8.30 -4.57 16.26
C GLU A 94 -7.36 -3.90 15.25
N ASN A 95 -6.06 -3.96 15.52
CA ASN A 95 -5.05 -3.47 14.59
C ASN A 95 -5.07 -4.32 13.32
N GLY A 96 -4.97 -3.63 12.17
CA GLY A 96 -4.74 -4.28 10.89
C GLY A 96 -3.24 -4.45 10.65
N ARG A 97 -2.90 -5.24 9.64
CA ARG A 97 -1.55 -5.32 9.09
C ARG A 97 -1.63 -5.30 7.58
N ILE A 98 -0.66 -4.66 6.95
CA ILE A 98 -0.47 -4.74 5.51
C ILE A 98 0.86 -5.40 5.18
N GLN A 99 0.84 -6.27 4.18
CA GLN A 99 2.02 -6.90 3.60
C GLN A 99 2.21 -6.30 2.20
N VAL A 100 3.35 -5.68 1.95
CA VAL A 100 3.58 -4.92 0.72
C VAL A 100 4.76 -5.49 -0.03
N THR A 101 4.56 -5.80 -1.31
CA THR A 101 5.64 -6.21 -2.23
C THR A 101 5.81 -5.16 -3.32
N TYR A 102 7.03 -4.66 -3.48
CA TYR A 102 7.39 -3.65 -4.47
C TYR A 102 7.97 -4.28 -5.74
N ARG A 103 7.50 -3.81 -6.89
CA ARG A 103 7.88 -4.34 -8.21
C ARG A 103 8.31 -3.25 -9.17
N ARG A 104 9.24 -3.58 -10.07
CA ARG A 104 9.77 -2.68 -11.10
C ARG A 104 9.96 -3.40 -12.43
#